data_AF-A0A7W6JAV2-F1
#
_entry.id   AF-A0A7W6JAV2-F1
#
_cell.length_a   1.000
_cell.length_b   1.000
_cell.length_c   1.000
_cell.angle_alpha   90.00
_cell.angle_beta   90.00
_cell.angle_gamma   90.00
#
_symmetry.space_group_name_H-M   'P 1'
#
loop_
_entity.id
_entity.type
_entity.pdbx_description
1 polymer ?
#
loop_
_entity_poly.entity_id
_entity_poly.type
_entity_poly.pdbx_seq_one_letter_code
_entity_poly.pdbx_strand_id
1 'polypeptide(L)'
;MPGRLLEQVRAYVAVERAHAVLKFQRRSGWQSFERPIFVRRERTASRLRLLDGIEIALDLLSADERNRIIVCDDDGAPREPAVLWLTEVGFPVQPNSWEVIFARASERCSSFGFEITISPHQLRHTFAVHMLAMLIQHRLRDAALPAGPIEGYRQILGDPLQQVQRLLGHASLATTYIYLDHIATRANTVDAAVEELLALLPSERSL
;
A
#
# COMPACT_ATOMS: atom_id res chain seq x y z
N MET A 1 2.81 -5.51 9.84
CA MET A 1 1.67 -4.59 9.66
C MET A 1 1.37 -3.94 11.01
N PRO A 2 1.15 -2.61 11.09
CA PRO A 2 0.80 -1.94 12.34
C PRO A 2 -0.49 -2.53 12.95
N GLY A 3 -0.50 -2.78 14.26
CA GLY A 3 -1.64 -3.44 14.95
C GLY A 3 -2.96 -2.72 14.77
N ARG A 4 -2.96 -1.38 14.90
CA ARG A 4 -4.15 -0.53 14.72
C ARG A 4 -4.79 -0.66 13.34
N LEU A 5 -4.00 -0.79 12.28
CA LEU A 5 -4.53 -0.99 10.93
C LEU A 5 -5.24 -2.35 10.82
N LEU A 6 -4.68 -3.39 11.43
CA LEU A 6 -5.31 -4.71 11.44
C LEU A 6 -6.64 -4.71 12.21
N GLU A 7 -6.75 -3.94 13.29
CA GLU A 7 -8.00 -3.74 14.02
C GLU A 7 -9.05 -3.03 13.15
N GLN A 8 -8.68 -1.97 12.45
CA GLN A 8 -9.59 -1.27 11.53
C GLN A 8 -10.05 -2.17 10.38
N VAL A 9 -9.15 -2.95 9.79
CA VAL A 9 -9.51 -3.93 8.75
C VAL A 9 -10.43 -5.01 9.32
N ARG A 10 -10.16 -5.51 10.53
CA ARG A 10 -11.04 -6.49 11.19
C ARG A 10 -12.43 -5.92 11.46
N ALA A 11 -12.53 -4.68 11.91
CA ALA A 11 -13.81 -4.00 12.11
C ALA A 11 -14.59 -3.91 10.79
N TYR A 12 -13.92 -3.46 9.72
CA TYR A 12 -14.49 -3.42 8.37
C TYR A 12 -15.00 -4.80 7.91
N VAL A 13 -14.20 -5.86 8.10
CA VAL A 13 -14.59 -7.21 7.72
C VAL A 13 -15.81 -7.69 8.50
N ALA A 14 -15.86 -7.41 9.80
CA ALA A 14 -16.92 -7.88 10.69
C ALA A 14 -18.27 -7.20 10.43
N VAL A 15 -18.28 -5.93 10.01
CA VAL A 15 -19.51 -5.12 9.90
C VAL A 15 -19.83 -4.78 8.46
N GLU A 16 -19.10 -3.84 7.86
CA GLU A 16 -19.44 -3.27 6.55
C GLU A 16 -19.31 -4.30 5.43
N ARG A 17 -18.21 -5.07 5.43
CA ARG A 17 -18.01 -6.12 4.43
C ARG A 17 -19.03 -7.24 4.58
N ALA A 18 -19.33 -7.66 5.81
CA ALA A 18 -20.34 -8.68 6.08
C ALA A 18 -21.71 -8.27 5.52
N HIS A 19 -22.12 -7.01 5.72
CA HIS A 19 -23.35 -6.48 5.13
C HIS A 19 -23.31 -6.43 3.59
N ALA A 20 -22.18 -6.05 2.99
CA ALA A 20 -21.99 -6.05 1.55
C ALA A 20 -22.10 -7.48 0.97
N VAL A 21 -21.53 -8.48 1.66
CA VAL A 21 -21.64 -9.91 1.29
C VAL A 21 -23.09 -10.40 1.36
N LEU A 22 -23.86 -10.03 2.39
CA LEU A 22 -25.28 -10.41 2.46
C LEU A 22 -26.07 -9.86 1.27
N LYS A 23 -25.80 -8.62 0.87
CA LYS A 23 -26.40 -8.00 -0.31
C LYS A 23 -25.97 -8.69 -1.61
N PHE A 24 -24.71 -9.10 -1.72
CA PHE A 24 -24.18 -9.88 -2.84
C PHE A 24 -24.86 -11.25 -2.98
N GLN A 25 -25.07 -11.94 -1.86
CA GLN A 25 -25.72 -13.24 -1.84
C GLN A 25 -27.19 -13.17 -2.26
N ARG A 26 -27.95 -12.22 -1.71
CA ARG A 26 -29.38 -12.04 -2.02
C ARG A 26 -29.69 -11.83 -3.50
N ARG A 27 -28.72 -11.33 -4.27
CA ARG A 27 -28.87 -11.03 -5.70
C ARG A 27 -28.16 -12.05 -6.60
N SER A 28 -27.61 -13.13 -6.04
CA SER A 28 -26.77 -14.07 -6.77
C SER A 28 -25.64 -13.37 -7.54
N GLY A 29 -24.94 -12.43 -6.88
CA GLY A 29 -24.03 -11.49 -7.55
C GLY A 29 -22.87 -12.13 -8.32
N TRP A 30 -22.54 -13.40 -8.05
CA TRP A 30 -21.57 -14.16 -8.84
C TRP A 30 -22.00 -14.36 -10.31
N GLN A 31 -23.30 -14.33 -10.59
CA GLN A 31 -23.84 -14.50 -11.94
C GLN A 31 -23.51 -13.33 -12.87
N SER A 32 -23.17 -12.16 -12.34
CA SER A 32 -22.80 -11.00 -13.16
C SER A 32 -21.32 -10.97 -13.55
N PHE A 33 -20.52 -11.93 -13.10
CA PHE A 33 -19.12 -12.03 -13.49
C PHE A 33 -18.98 -12.83 -14.77
N GLU A 34 -18.17 -12.33 -15.69
CA GLU A 34 -17.70 -13.14 -16.79
C GLU A 34 -16.67 -14.16 -16.27
N ARG A 35 -16.96 -15.46 -16.42
CA ARG A 35 -16.08 -16.58 -16.02
C ARG A 35 -15.62 -16.50 -14.55
N PRO A 36 -16.53 -16.54 -13.55
CA PRO A 36 -16.14 -16.52 -12.15
C PRO A 36 -15.21 -17.68 -11.79
N ILE A 37 -14.24 -17.43 -10.90
CA ILE A 37 -13.29 -18.43 -10.42
C ILE A 37 -13.76 -18.90 -9.05
N PHE A 38 -14.33 -20.11 -8.98
CA PHE A 38 -14.85 -20.67 -7.73
C PHE A 38 -13.76 -21.39 -6.95
N VAL A 39 -13.58 -20.99 -5.69
CA VAL A 39 -12.59 -21.55 -4.78
C VAL A 39 -13.23 -22.01 -3.48
N ARG A 40 -12.65 -23.03 -2.84
CA ARG A 40 -13.05 -23.43 -1.49
C ARG A 40 -12.61 -22.39 -0.47
N ARG A 41 -13.30 -22.36 0.68
CA ARG A 41 -12.98 -21.46 1.81
C ARG A 41 -11.59 -21.72 2.40
N GLU A 42 -11.15 -22.98 2.37
CA GLU A 42 -9.79 -23.37 2.73
C GLU A 42 -8.76 -22.69 1.82
N ARG A 43 -7.84 -21.95 2.42
CA ARG A 43 -6.73 -21.30 1.71
C ARG A 43 -5.45 -21.38 2.53
N THR A 44 -4.35 -21.56 1.82
CA THR A 44 -3.01 -21.32 2.36
C THR A 44 -2.61 -19.89 2.05
N ALA A 45 -1.62 -19.33 2.74
CA ALA A 45 -1.26 -17.90 2.62
C ALA A 45 -1.03 -17.40 1.18
N SER A 46 -0.61 -18.28 0.25
CA SER A 46 -0.32 -17.94 -1.15
C SER A 46 -1.03 -18.82 -2.19
N ARG A 47 -1.89 -19.75 -1.77
CA ARG A 47 -2.56 -20.72 -2.66
C ARG A 47 -4.05 -20.80 -2.40
N LEU A 48 -4.78 -20.96 -3.49
CA LEU A 48 -6.23 -21.15 -3.51
C LEU A 48 -6.54 -22.54 -4.06
N ARG A 49 -7.59 -23.16 -3.54
CA ARG A 49 -8.07 -24.46 -3.99
C ARG A 49 -9.36 -24.28 -4.80
N LEU A 50 -9.32 -24.64 -6.08
CA LEU A 50 -10.49 -24.65 -6.96
C LEU A 50 -11.50 -25.73 -6.53
N LEU A 51 -12.74 -25.66 -7.01
CA LEU A 51 -13.78 -26.65 -6.68
C LEU A 51 -13.45 -28.07 -7.16
N ASP A 52 -12.73 -28.19 -8.28
CA ASP A 52 -12.23 -29.45 -8.84
C ASP A 52 -11.01 -30.02 -8.08
N GLY A 53 -10.53 -29.30 -7.06
CA GLY A 53 -9.41 -29.71 -6.22
C GLY A 53 -8.04 -29.22 -6.69
N ILE A 54 -7.93 -28.57 -7.85
CA ILE A 54 -6.67 -28.01 -8.34
C ILE A 54 -6.24 -26.85 -7.44
N GLU A 55 -4.95 -26.77 -7.12
CA GLU A 55 -4.36 -25.62 -6.44
C GLU A 55 -3.78 -24.62 -7.43
N ILE A 56 -4.07 -23.33 -7.21
CA ILE A 56 -3.49 -22.23 -7.96
C ILE A 56 -2.79 -21.25 -7.03
N ALA A 57 -1.59 -20.82 -7.42
CA ALA A 57 -0.84 -19.81 -6.70
C ALA A 57 -1.42 -18.42 -7.01
N LEU A 58 -1.60 -17.60 -5.98
CA LEU A 58 -2.26 -16.29 -6.10
C LEU A 58 -1.47 -15.32 -6.98
N ASP A 59 -0.14 -15.45 -6.99
CA ASP A 59 0.79 -14.66 -7.79
C ASP A 59 0.67 -14.87 -9.30
N LEU A 60 0.20 -16.04 -9.73
CA LEU A 60 -0.09 -16.35 -11.14
C LEU A 60 -1.38 -15.69 -11.66
N LEU A 61 -2.26 -15.26 -10.77
CA LEU A 61 -3.51 -14.60 -11.12
C LEU A 61 -3.30 -13.11 -11.34
N SER A 62 -3.81 -12.60 -12.46
CA SER A 62 -3.90 -11.18 -12.77
C SER A 62 -4.83 -10.44 -11.80
N ALA A 63 -4.74 -9.11 -11.79
CA ALA A 63 -5.63 -8.28 -10.96
C ALA A 63 -7.11 -8.48 -11.32
N ASP A 64 -7.42 -8.65 -12.61
CA ASP A 64 -8.77 -8.95 -13.08
C ASP A 64 -9.25 -10.31 -12.56
N GLU A 65 -8.46 -11.38 -12.76
CA GLU A 65 -8.83 -12.72 -12.28
C GLU A 65 -9.07 -12.73 -10.77
N ARG A 66 -8.21 -12.04 -10.00
CA ARG A 66 -8.38 -11.91 -8.54
C ARG A 66 -9.70 -11.25 -8.15
N ASN A 67 -10.19 -10.30 -8.95
CA ASN A 67 -11.49 -9.66 -8.73
C ASN A 67 -12.68 -10.58 -9.01
N ARG A 68 -12.48 -11.65 -9.80
CA ARG A 68 -13.53 -12.60 -10.17
C ARG A 68 -13.52 -13.88 -9.34
N ILE A 69 -12.67 -13.96 -8.31
CA ILE A 69 -12.64 -15.09 -7.37
C ILE A 69 -13.84 -15.02 -6.43
N ILE A 70 -14.60 -16.11 -6.40
CA ILE A 70 -15.74 -16.31 -5.51
C ILE A 70 -15.43 -17.49 -4.59
N VAL A 71 -15.47 -17.23 -3.28
CA VAL A 71 -15.35 -18.24 -2.24
C VAL A 71 -16.68 -18.97 -2.11
N CYS A 72 -16.62 -20.30 -2.20
CA CYS A 72 -17.71 -21.21 -1.93
C CYS A 72 -17.59 -21.83 -0.54
N ASP A 73 -18.72 -22.30 -0.02
CA ASP A 73 -18.75 -23.18 1.16
C ASP A 73 -18.40 -24.63 0.79
N ASP A 74 -18.59 -25.53 1.74
CA ASP A 74 -18.18 -26.93 1.62
C ASP A 74 -19.01 -27.70 0.58
N ASP A 75 -20.30 -27.33 0.40
CA ASP A 75 -21.21 -27.90 -0.59
C ASP A 75 -20.99 -27.33 -2.01
N GLY A 76 -20.16 -26.29 -2.14
CA GLY A 76 -19.80 -25.66 -3.41
C GLY A 76 -20.68 -24.47 -3.78
N ALA A 77 -21.66 -24.10 -2.94
CA ALA A 77 -22.48 -22.92 -3.15
C ALA A 77 -21.65 -21.63 -3.08
N PRO A 78 -21.77 -20.73 -4.08
CA PRO A 78 -21.09 -19.44 -4.06
C PRO A 78 -21.53 -18.57 -2.87
N ARG A 79 -20.55 -18.02 -2.12
CA ARG A 79 -20.83 -17.23 -0.91
C ARG A 79 -20.40 -15.78 -1.01
N GLU A 80 -19.14 -15.52 -1.34
CA GLU A 80 -18.59 -14.16 -1.25
C GLU A 80 -17.42 -13.96 -2.21
N PRO A 81 -17.20 -12.74 -2.74
CA PRO A 81 -15.95 -12.44 -3.44
C PRO A 81 -14.76 -12.60 -2.50
N ALA A 82 -13.61 -13.08 -3.01
CA ALA A 82 -12.40 -13.20 -2.20
C ALA A 82 -11.72 -11.84 -1.93
N VAL A 83 -12.02 -10.82 -2.74
CA VAL A 83 -11.47 -9.47 -2.58
C VAL A 83 -11.87 -8.89 -1.24
N LEU A 84 -10.91 -8.20 -0.59
CA LEU A 84 -11.14 -7.56 0.70
C LEU A 84 -12.15 -6.43 0.58
N TRP A 85 -11.89 -5.47 -0.31
CA TRP A 85 -12.68 -4.24 -0.45
C TRP A 85 -13.86 -4.44 -1.39
N LEU A 86 -15.06 -4.33 -0.83
CA LEU A 86 -16.32 -4.41 -1.55
C LEU A 86 -17.03 -3.05 -1.54
N THR A 87 -17.73 -2.77 -2.64
CA THR A 87 -18.74 -1.72 -2.71
C THR A 87 -19.90 -2.05 -1.75
N GLU A 88 -20.77 -1.07 -1.47
CA GLU A 88 -21.93 -1.26 -0.58
C GLU A 88 -22.93 -2.34 -1.03
N VAL A 89 -22.80 -2.78 -2.29
CA VAL A 89 -23.62 -3.81 -2.91
C VAL A 89 -22.89 -5.16 -3.06
N GLY A 90 -21.64 -5.23 -2.59
CA GLY A 90 -20.87 -6.47 -2.50
C GLY A 90 -20.04 -6.84 -3.72
N PHE A 91 -19.86 -5.93 -4.68
CA PHE A 91 -18.92 -6.12 -5.79
C PHE A 91 -17.52 -5.60 -5.44
N PRO A 92 -16.44 -6.19 -5.97
CA PRO A 92 -15.09 -5.68 -5.82
C PRO A 92 -14.98 -4.20 -6.19
N VAL A 93 -14.33 -3.42 -5.33
CA VAL A 93 -13.99 -2.03 -5.63
C VAL A 93 -12.99 -2.01 -6.79
N GLN A 94 -13.34 -1.33 -7.87
CA GLN A 94 -12.51 -1.26 -9.07
C GLN A 94 -11.30 -0.33 -8.86
N PRO A 95 -10.17 -0.54 -9.57
CA PRO A 95 -8.98 0.30 -9.41
C PRO A 95 -9.25 1.80 -9.56
N ASN A 96 -10.04 2.20 -10.57
CA ASN A 96 -10.40 3.60 -10.81
C ASN A 96 -11.27 4.22 -9.70
N SER A 97 -11.96 3.40 -8.90
CA SER A 97 -12.81 3.88 -7.82
C SER A 97 -11.99 4.45 -6.68
N TRP A 98 -10.74 4.01 -6.51
CA TRP A 98 -9.84 4.55 -5.50
C TRP A 98 -9.51 6.02 -5.74
N GLU A 99 -9.24 6.43 -6.98
CA GLU A 99 -9.01 7.84 -7.32
C GLU A 99 -10.20 8.71 -6.92
N VAL A 100 -11.42 8.26 -7.21
CA VAL A 100 -12.65 8.96 -6.84
C VAL A 100 -12.86 9.00 -5.32
N ILE A 101 -12.59 7.91 -4.61
CA ILE A 101 -12.69 7.85 -3.14
C ILE A 101 -11.73 8.88 -2.51
N PHE A 102 -10.51 8.97 -3.02
CA PHE A 102 -9.50 9.89 -2.55
C PHE A 102 -9.81 11.36 -2.88
N ALA A 103 -10.33 11.63 -4.08
CA ALA A 103 -10.81 12.95 -4.46
C ALA A 103 -11.94 13.42 -3.52
N ARG A 104 -12.95 12.58 -3.27
CA ARG A 104 -14.04 12.89 -2.33
C ARG A 104 -13.55 13.11 -0.89
N ALA A 105 -12.55 12.34 -0.46
CA ALA A 105 -11.96 12.52 0.86
C ALA A 105 -11.21 13.86 0.95
N SER A 106 -10.48 14.24 -0.10
CA SER A 106 -9.79 15.53 -0.22
C SER A 106 -10.77 16.70 -0.21
N GLU A 107 -11.84 16.63 -1.00
CA GLU A 107 -12.92 17.64 -1.02
C GLU A 107 -13.54 17.85 0.37
N ARG A 108 -13.79 16.74 1.09
CA ARG A 108 -14.30 16.81 2.47
C ARG A 108 -13.31 17.47 3.41
N CYS A 109 -12.00 17.20 3.29
CA CYS A 109 -10.99 17.92 4.07
C CYS A 109 -11.03 19.42 3.77
N SER A 110 -11.10 19.81 2.50
CA SER A 110 -11.18 21.21 2.09
C SER A 110 -12.41 21.92 2.64
N SER A 111 -13.57 21.24 2.72
CA SER A 111 -14.78 21.80 3.32
C SER A 111 -14.64 22.09 4.83
N PHE A 112 -13.65 21.48 5.49
CA PHE A 112 -13.28 21.75 6.89
C PHE A 112 -12.07 22.70 7.02
N GLY A 113 -11.63 23.33 5.91
CA GLY A 113 -10.50 24.27 5.89
C GLY A 113 -9.13 23.61 5.78
N PHE A 114 -9.06 22.31 5.47
CA PHE A 114 -7.81 21.61 5.23
C PHE A 114 -7.58 21.41 3.74
N GLU A 115 -6.74 22.25 3.13
CA GLU A 115 -6.40 22.15 1.70
C GLU A 115 -5.43 20.98 1.42
N ILE A 116 -5.96 19.75 1.54
CA ILE A 116 -5.22 18.52 1.32
C ILE A 116 -5.79 17.85 0.07
N THR A 117 -5.01 17.84 -1.00
CA THR A 117 -5.30 17.09 -2.22
C THR A 117 -4.35 15.92 -2.32
N ILE A 118 -4.87 14.69 -2.26
CA ILE A 118 -4.03 13.49 -2.30
C ILE A 118 -4.67 12.35 -3.10
N SER A 119 -3.85 11.66 -3.89
CA SER A 119 -4.20 10.45 -4.64
C SER A 119 -3.49 9.21 -4.09
N PRO A 120 -3.95 7.99 -4.43
CA PRO A 120 -3.26 6.74 -4.08
C PRO A 120 -1.79 6.73 -4.56
N HIS A 121 -1.52 7.26 -5.76
CA HIS A 121 -0.15 7.32 -6.29
C HIS A 121 0.73 8.27 -5.47
N GLN A 122 0.21 9.43 -5.05
CA GLN A 122 0.93 10.37 -4.19
C GLN A 122 1.24 9.78 -2.81
N LEU A 123 0.34 8.98 -2.23
CA LEU A 123 0.63 8.24 -0.99
C LEU A 123 1.75 7.21 -1.17
N ARG A 124 1.72 6.45 -2.27
CA ARG A 124 2.79 5.51 -2.61
C ARG A 124 4.13 6.21 -2.75
N HIS A 125 4.14 7.36 -3.42
CA HIS A 125 5.33 8.20 -3.57
C HIS A 125 5.82 8.72 -2.20
N THR A 126 4.90 9.21 -1.37
CA THR A 126 5.19 9.69 -0.02
C THR A 126 5.82 8.60 0.83
N PHE A 127 5.25 7.39 0.83
CA PHE A 127 5.85 6.24 1.50
C PHE A 127 7.28 5.98 0.99
N ALA A 128 7.48 5.93 -0.33
CA ALA A 128 8.78 5.63 -0.92
C ALA A 128 9.87 6.61 -0.48
N VAL A 129 9.61 7.91 -0.58
CA VAL A 129 10.56 8.96 -0.21
C VAL A 129 10.88 8.92 1.29
N HIS A 130 9.86 8.80 2.15
CA HIS A 130 10.08 8.75 3.60
C HIS A 130 10.81 7.48 4.04
N MET A 131 10.44 6.32 3.48
CA MET A 131 11.13 5.06 3.78
C MET A 131 12.58 5.10 3.33
N LEU A 132 12.84 5.61 2.11
CA LEU A 132 14.20 5.73 1.59
C LEU A 132 15.04 6.65 2.47
N ALA A 133 14.50 7.82 2.86
CA ALA A 133 15.19 8.74 3.77
C ALA A 133 15.49 8.10 5.13
N MET A 134 14.53 7.39 5.74
CA MET A 134 14.75 6.70 7.02
C MET A 134 15.82 5.60 6.91
N LEU A 135 15.81 4.82 5.82
CA LEU A 135 16.80 3.77 5.59
C LEU A 135 18.21 4.35 5.37
N ILE A 136 18.32 5.46 4.63
CA ILE A 136 19.59 6.18 4.46
C ILE A 136 20.08 6.74 5.81
N GLN A 137 19.22 7.39 6.59
CA GLN A 137 19.58 7.93 7.90
C GLN A 137 20.02 6.84 8.87
N HIS A 138 19.33 5.69 8.90
CA HIS A 138 19.73 4.55 9.71
C HIS A 138 21.11 4.03 9.32
N ARG A 139 21.39 3.92 8.01
CA ARG A 139 22.71 3.50 7.50
C ARG A 139 23.83 4.46 7.87
N LEU A 140 23.60 5.76 7.76
CA LEU A 140 24.60 6.77 8.15
C LEU A 140 24.94 6.69 9.64
N ARG A 141 23.94 6.42 10.50
CA ARG A 141 24.16 6.18 11.93
C ARG A 141 24.96 4.91 12.19
N ASP A 142 24.64 3.82 11.49
CA ASP A 142 25.35 2.55 11.66
C ASP A 142 26.81 2.63 11.18
N ALA A 143 27.07 3.35 10.08
CA ALA A 143 28.42 3.54 9.53
C ALA A 143 29.35 4.38 10.43
N ALA A 144 28.79 5.17 11.35
CA ALA A 144 29.56 5.92 12.34
C ALA A 144 30.08 5.05 13.50
N LEU A 145 29.67 3.77 13.59
CA LEU A 145 30.14 2.81 14.58
C LEU A 145 31.40 2.07 14.08
N PRO A 146 32.32 1.65 14.98
CA PRO A 146 33.55 0.97 14.57
C PRO A 146 33.27 -0.34 13.81
N ALA A 147 33.89 -0.47 12.63
CA ALA A 147 33.66 -1.57 11.70
C ALA A 147 34.19 -2.91 12.22
N GLY A 148 33.36 -3.95 12.13
CA GLY A 148 33.73 -5.34 12.40
C GLY A 148 33.81 -6.17 11.11
N PRO A 149 34.17 -7.47 11.19
CA PRO A 149 34.33 -8.35 10.02
C PRO A 149 33.06 -8.54 9.15
N ILE A 150 31.90 -8.06 9.59
CA ILE A 150 30.56 -8.28 8.99
C ILE A 150 30.15 -7.10 8.07
N GLU A 151 30.91 -6.00 8.02
CA GLU A 151 30.56 -4.75 7.33
C GLU A 151 30.24 -4.92 5.84
N GLY A 152 30.99 -5.74 5.11
CA GLY A 152 30.77 -5.97 3.67
C GLY A 152 29.42 -6.64 3.36
N TYR A 153 28.96 -7.54 4.23
CA TYR A 153 27.64 -8.16 4.11
C TYR A 153 26.51 -7.18 4.47
N ARG A 154 26.71 -6.30 5.46
CA ARG A 154 25.75 -5.24 5.81
C ARG A 154 25.52 -4.25 4.68
N GLN A 155 26.58 -3.94 3.93
CA GLN A 155 26.52 -3.01 2.81
C GLN A 155 25.67 -3.55 1.64
N ILE A 156 25.83 -4.84 1.30
CA ILE A 156 25.08 -5.50 0.21
C ILE A 156 23.64 -5.82 0.62
N LEU A 157 23.42 -6.38 1.82
CA LEU A 157 22.07 -6.70 2.33
C LEU A 157 21.27 -5.46 2.71
N GLY A 158 21.94 -4.31 2.75
CA GLY A 158 21.41 -3.10 3.35
C GLY A 158 21.10 -1.94 2.42
N ASP A 159 21.24 -2.12 1.11
CA ASP A 159 20.97 -1.07 0.11
C ASP A 159 19.53 -0.53 0.27
N PRO A 160 19.37 0.74 0.72
CA PRO A 160 18.07 1.37 0.91
C PRO A 160 17.20 1.36 -0.34
N LEU A 161 17.79 1.51 -1.53
CA LEU A 161 17.04 1.54 -2.79
C LEU A 161 16.48 0.16 -3.13
N GLN A 162 17.29 -0.89 -2.99
CA GLN A 162 16.80 -2.26 -3.21
C GLN A 162 15.73 -2.65 -2.19
N GLN A 163 15.83 -2.16 -0.95
CA GLN A 163 14.81 -2.41 0.05
C GLN A 163 13.49 -1.73 -0.30
N VAL A 164 13.53 -0.46 -0.72
CA VAL A 164 12.33 0.26 -1.19
C VAL A 164 11.77 -0.37 -2.47
N GLN A 165 12.64 -0.78 -3.41
CA GLN A 165 12.24 -1.50 -4.63
C GLN A 165 11.41 -2.74 -4.28
N ARG A 166 11.87 -3.55 -3.32
CA ARG A 166 11.17 -4.76 -2.85
C ARG A 166 9.86 -4.43 -2.14
N LEU A 167 9.84 -3.42 -1.27
CA LEU A 167 8.63 -2.98 -0.55
C LEU A 167 7.54 -2.48 -1.51
N LEU A 168 7.94 -1.81 -2.59
CA LEU A 168 7.05 -1.28 -3.60
C LEU A 168 6.68 -2.30 -4.69
N GLY A 169 7.49 -3.35 -4.87
CA GLY A 169 7.33 -4.31 -5.95
C GLY A 169 7.72 -3.76 -7.33
N HIS A 170 8.75 -2.91 -7.39
CA HIS A 170 9.24 -2.38 -8.66
C HIS A 170 10.05 -3.44 -9.43
N ALA A 171 9.67 -3.69 -10.69
CA ALA A 171 10.40 -4.61 -11.57
C ALA A 171 11.81 -4.12 -11.93
N SER A 172 12.04 -2.80 -11.87
CA SER A 172 13.33 -2.19 -12.17
C SER A 172 13.76 -1.21 -11.08
N LEU A 173 15.06 -1.21 -10.77
CA LEU A 173 15.66 -0.24 -9.86
C LEU A 173 15.57 1.19 -10.41
N ALA A 174 15.54 1.34 -11.75
CA ALA A 174 15.40 2.64 -12.41
C ALA A 174 14.14 3.40 -11.96
N THR A 175 13.03 2.70 -11.76
CA THR A 175 11.78 3.28 -11.24
C THR A 175 11.91 3.78 -9.80
N THR A 176 12.87 3.26 -9.05
CA THR A 176 13.11 3.64 -7.65
C THR A 176 14.06 4.83 -7.55
N TYR A 177 14.96 5.04 -8.52
CA TYR A 177 15.88 6.17 -8.54
C TYR A 177 15.16 7.53 -8.55
N ILE A 178 13.96 7.61 -9.11
CA ILE A 178 13.15 8.84 -9.12
C ILE A 178 12.98 9.44 -7.71
N TYR A 179 13.00 8.62 -6.66
CA TYR A 179 12.84 9.09 -5.29
C TYR A 179 14.08 9.77 -4.72
N LEU A 180 15.27 9.54 -5.28
CA LEU A 180 16.49 10.24 -4.88
C LEU A 180 16.41 11.73 -5.22
N ASP A 181 15.91 12.06 -6.41
CA ASP A 181 15.75 13.45 -6.85
C ASP A 181 14.83 14.22 -5.89
N HIS A 182 13.79 13.57 -5.37
CA HIS A 182 12.90 14.16 -4.38
C HIS A 182 13.53 14.34 -3.00
N ILE A 183 14.43 13.44 -2.58
CA ILE A 183 15.21 13.61 -1.34
C ILE A 183 16.18 14.79 -1.49
N ALA A 184 16.90 14.84 -2.62
CA ALA A 184 17.83 15.93 -2.91
C ALA A 184 17.11 17.28 -2.97
N THR A 185 15.96 17.34 -3.67
CA THR A 185 15.14 18.56 -3.75
C THR A 185 14.66 19.01 -2.38
N ARG A 186 14.21 18.08 -1.52
CA ARG A 186 13.79 18.40 -0.14
C ARG A 186 14.95 18.88 0.73
N ALA A 187 16.11 18.23 0.65
CA ALA A 187 17.30 18.68 1.38
C ALA A 187 17.65 20.13 0.99
N ASN A 188 17.72 20.42 -0.31
CA ASN A 188 17.98 21.77 -0.81
C ASN A 188 16.91 22.79 -0.35
N THR A 189 15.64 22.39 -0.27
CA THR A 189 14.55 23.26 0.19
C THR A 189 14.66 23.55 1.69
N VAL A 190 15.02 22.54 2.50
CA VAL A 190 15.25 22.70 3.94
C VAL A 190 16.47 23.57 4.19
N ASP A 191 17.58 23.32 3.49
CA ASP A 191 18.80 24.11 3.62
C ASP A 191 18.54 25.58 3.25
N ALA A 192 17.83 25.83 2.14
CA ALA A 192 17.43 27.19 1.74
C ALA A 192 16.51 27.87 2.77
N ALA A 193 15.54 27.15 3.35
CA ALA A 193 14.66 27.69 4.38
C ALA A 193 15.40 27.98 5.70
N VAL A 194 16.40 27.16 6.04
CA VAL A 194 17.28 27.40 7.19
C VAL A 194 18.15 28.63 6.94
N GLU A 195 18.74 28.78 5.76
CA GLU A 195 19.50 29.99 5.39
C GLU A 195 18.65 31.26 5.45
N GLU A 196 17.42 31.23 4.92
CA GLU A 196 16.49 32.35 4.99
C GLU A 196 16.13 32.72 6.43
N LEU A 197 15.85 31.72 7.28
CA LEU A 197 15.59 31.92 8.71
C LEU A 197 16.81 32.49 9.44
N LEU A 198 18.02 32.00 9.15
CA LEU A 198 19.26 32.50 9.74
C LEU A 198 19.57 33.94 9.29
N ALA A 199 19.24 34.32 8.05
CA ALA A 199 19.40 35.68 7.54
C ALA A 199 18.42 36.68 8.20
N LEU A 200 17.29 36.20 8.71
CA LEU A 200 16.31 36.99 9.47
C LEU A 200 16.68 37.16 10.95
N LEU A 201 17.62 36.37 11.47
CA LEU A 201 18.13 36.56 12.82
C LEU A 201 19.05 37.80 12.85
N PRO A 202 18.86 38.73 13.80
CA PRO A 202 19.77 39.86 13.94
C PRO A 202 21.17 39.30 14.20
N SER A 203 22.14 39.70 13.37
CA SER A 203 23.54 39.36 13.59
C SER A 203 23.88 39.83 15.00
N GLU A 204 24.32 38.93 15.87
CA GLU A 204 24.87 39.33 17.17
C GLU A 204 26.08 40.24 16.89
N ARG A 205 25.81 41.55 16.86
CA ARG A 205 26.83 42.59 16.80
C ARG A 205 27.40 42.72 18.19
N SER A 206 28.62 42.20 18.31
CA SER A 206 29.76 42.78 19.03
C SER A 206 29.54 43.13 20.50
N LEU A 207 30.20 42.35 21.36
CA LEU A 207 30.93 42.88 22.52
C LEU A 207 32.43 42.72 22.26
#